data_AF-A0A8X6W2M2-F1
#
_entry.id   AF-A0A8X6W2M2-F1
#
_cell.length_a   1.000
_cell.length_b   1.000
_cell.length_c   1.000
_cell.angle_alpha   90.00
_cell.angle_beta   90.00
_cell.angle_gamma   90.00
#
_symmetry.space_group_name_H-M   'P 1'
#
loop_
_entity.id
_entity.type
_entity.pdbx_description
1 polymer ?
#
loop_
_entity_poly.entity_id
_entity_poly.type
_entity_poly.pdbx_seq_one_letter_code
_entity_poly.pdbx_strand_id
1 'polypeptide(L)'
;MQSLCRFSSLRISNSNDWQPLFPKIKNTVKGHRFQDIETLKLNSTQQLQAIPKSEFQKCFEDWKHRWAKCVTANGAYFEGD
;
A
#
# COMPACT_ATOMS: atom_id res chain seq x y z
N MET A 1 -19.56 -19.98 -7.30
CA MET A 1 -19.42 -18.51 -7.22
C MET A 1 -19.85 -18.06 -5.83
N GLN A 2 -18.91 -17.99 -4.89
CA GLN A 2 -19.03 -17.28 -3.61
C GLN A 2 -17.88 -17.74 -2.71
N SER A 3 -16.80 -16.97 -2.70
CA SER A 3 -16.04 -16.75 -1.47
C SER A 3 -15.68 -15.29 -1.52
N LEU A 4 -16.59 -14.49 -0.96
CA LEU A 4 -16.32 -13.13 -0.52
C LEU A 4 -14.94 -13.16 0.15
N CYS A 5 -13.96 -12.48 -0.45
CA CYS A 5 -12.71 -12.17 0.19
C CYS A 5 -13.06 -11.46 1.50
N ARG A 6 -13.10 -12.21 2.61
CA ARG A 6 -13.19 -11.64 3.94
C ARG A 6 -11.90 -10.87 4.17
N PHE A 7 -11.96 -9.59 3.82
CA PHE A 7 -11.06 -8.53 4.28
C PHE A 7 -11.35 -8.27 5.78
N SER A 8 -11.47 -9.32 6.60
CA SER A 8 -11.74 -9.18 8.02
C SER A 8 -10.41 -8.96 8.73
N SER A 9 -10.26 -7.73 9.23
CA SER A 9 -9.17 -7.25 10.08
C SER A 9 -7.87 -6.92 9.32
N LEU A 10 -7.88 -5.82 8.55
CA LEU A 10 -6.66 -5.07 8.30
C LEU A 10 -6.17 -4.50 9.64
N ARG A 11 -5.42 -5.31 10.40
CA ARG A 11 -4.38 -4.75 11.25
C ARG A 11 -3.30 -4.26 10.28
N ILE A 12 -3.37 -2.97 9.95
CA ILE A 12 -2.35 -2.23 9.19
C ILE A 12 -1.12 -2.07 10.10
N SER A 13 -0.52 -3.18 10.51
CA SER A 13 0.75 -3.20 11.21
C SER A 13 1.58 -4.30 10.58
N ASN A 14 2.52 -3.88 9.73
CA ASN A 14 3.73 -4.61 9.36
C ASN A 14 3.64 -5.70 8.29
N SER A 15 2.63 -5.74 7.41
CA SER A 15 2.73 -6.53 6.19
C SER A 15 3.37 -5.69 5.07
N ASN A 16 4.44 -6.22 4.49
CA ASN A 16 5.27 -5.59 3.45
C ASN A 16 4.59 -5.54 2.06
N ASP A 17 3.26 -5.59 2.08
CA ASP A 17 2.41 -5.91 0.94
C ASP A 17 1.95 -4.67 0.15
N TRP A 18 2.03 -3.51 0.79
CA TRP A 18 1.70 -2.17 0.27
C TRP A 18 2.96 -1.33 -0.02
N GLN A 19 4.13 -1.98 -0.05
CA GLN A 19 5.38 -1.35 0.34
C GLN A 19 5.90 -0.17 -0.48
N PRO A 20 5.70 -0.01 -1.80
CA PRO A 20 6.51 1.02 -2.46
C PRO A 20 5.88 2.42 -2.37
N LEU A 21 4.55 2.53 -2.25
CA LEU A 21 3.86 3.83 -2.34
C LEU A 21 3.34 4.36 -1.00
N PHE A 22 2.56 3.54 -0.29
CA PHE A 22 1.87 4.01 0.91
C PHE A 22 2.82 4.33 2.06
N PRO A 23 3.88 3.54 2.33
CA PRO A 23 4.88 3.88 3.33
C PRO A 23 5.63 5.18 3.04
N LYS A 24 5.90 5.52 1.76
CA LYS A 24 6.59 6.77 1.40
C LYS A 24 5.76 7.99 1.81
N ILE A 25 4.48 8.01 1.42
CA ILE A 25 3.56 9.09 1.77
C ILE A 25 3.29 9.10 3.28
N LYS A 26 3.05 7.93 3.87
CA LYS A 26 2.80 7.77 5.31
C LYS A 26 3.98 8.29 6.12
N ASN A 27 5.22 8.00 5.74
CA ASN A 27 6.40 8.49 6.44
C ASN A 27 6.55 10.00 6.33
N THR A 28 6.22 10.59 5.18
CA THR A 28 6.24 12.05 5.03
C THR A 28 5.16 12.73 5.88
N VAL A 29 3.96 12.16 5.98
CA VAL A 29 2.85 12.74 6.74
C VAL A 29 2.97 12.45 8.24
N LYS A 30 3.59 11.32 8.62
CA LYS A 30 3.75 10.90 10.02
C LYS A 30 4.61 11.90 10.79
N GLY A 31 4.15 12.28 11.98
CA GLY A 31 4.85 13.21 12.86
C GLY A 31 4.65 14.69 12.51
N HIS A 32 4.13 15.01 11.32
CA HIS A 32 3.78 16.37 10.95
C HIS A 32 2.35 16.70 11.42
N ARG A 33 2.20 17.82 12.13
CA ARG A 33 0.90 18.38 12.49
C ARG A 33 0.51 19.42 11.44
N PHE A 34 -0.64 19.24 10.82
CA PHE A 34 -1.22 20.19 9.89
C PHE A 34 -2.29 20.99 10.62
N GLN A 35 -2.26 22.31 10.48
CA GLN A 35 -3.28 23.19 11.08
C GLN A 35 -4.60 23.16 10.32
N ASP A 36 -4.54 22.83 9.02
CA ASP A 36 -5.69 22.82 8.13
C ASP A 36 -5.66 21.64 7.14
N ILE A 37 -6.86 21.21 6.73
CA ILE A 37 -7.09 20.08 5.83
C ILE A 37 -6.62 20.40 4.41
N GLU A 38 -6.72 21.64 3.94
CA GLU A 38 -6.26 22.01 2.59
C GLU A 38 -4.75 21.88 2.49
N THR A 39 -4.04 22.31 3.53
CA THR A 39 -2.57 22.18 3.62
C THR A 39 -2.15 20.70 3.61
N LEU A 40 -2.87 19.84 4.33
CA LEU A 40 -2.64 18.39 4.32
C LEU A 40 -2.86 17.80 2.91
N LYS A 41 -3.96 18.16 2.25
CA LYS A 41 -4.29 17.69 0.90
C LYS A 41 -3.26 18.13 -0.13
N LEU A 42 -2.83 19.40 -0.06
CA LEU A 42 -1.82 19.95 -0.96
C LEU A 42 -0.49 19.19 -0.80
N ASN A 43 -0.01 19.05 0.44
CA ASN A 43 1.25 18.35 0.72
C ASN A 43 1.16 16.88 0.25
N SER A 44 0.09 16.18 0.60
CA SER A 44 -0.14 14.80 0.16
C SER A 44 -0.14 14.65 -1.36
N THR A 45 -0.73 15.61 -2.07
CA THR A 45 -0.81 15.62 -3.54
C THR A 45 0.56 15.86 -4.16
N GLN A 46 1.34 16.81 -3.63
CA GLN A 46 2.71 17.06 -4.09
C GLN A 46 3.61 15.84 -3.88
N GLN A 47 3.49 15.18 -2.73
CA GLN A 47 4.23 13.94 -2.45
C GLN A 47 3.86 12.81 -3.41
N LEU A 48 2.57 12.66 -3.74
CA LEU A 48 2.10 11.70 -4.74
C LEU A 48 2.65 12.00 -6.15
N GLN A 49 2.64 13.27 -6.56
CA GLN A 49 3.14 13.71 -7.86
C GLN A 49 4.66 13.58 -8.00
N ALA A 50 5.40 13.68 -6.89
CA ALA A 50 6.84 13.49 -6.87
C ALA A 50 7.28 12.03 -7.09
N ILE A 51 6.35 11.07 -6.97
CA ILE A 51 6.67 9.66 -7.19
C ILE A 51 6.75 9.39 -8.70
N PRO A 52 7.89 8.88 -9.20
CA PRO A 52 8.03 8.60 -10.62
C PRO A 52 7.14 7.43 -11.05
N LYS A 53 6.68 7.47 -12.30
CA LYS A 53 5.81 6.43 -12.89
C LYS A 53 6.41 5.01 -12.79
N SER A 54 7.73 4.88 -12.84
CA SER A 54 8.45 3.61 -12.71
C SER A 54 8.20 2.93 -11.35
N GLU A 55 8.05 3.69 -10.27
CA GLU A 55 7.76 3.15 -8.94
C GLU A 55 6.34 2.56 -8.89
N PHE A 56 5.37 3.22 -9.53
CA PHE A 56 4.03 2.66 -9.70
C PHE A 56 4.06 1.37 -10.52
N GLN A 57 4.81 1.33 -11.61
CA GLN A 57 4.97 0.12 -12.42
C GLN A 57 5.56 -1.03 -11.61
N LYS A 58 6.61 -0.76 -10.83
CA LYS A 58 7.22 -1.75 -9.94
C LYS A 58 6.22 -2.29 -8.91
N CYS A 59 5.42 -1.43 -8.26
CA CYS A 59 4.34 -1.88 -7.36
C CYS A 59 3.40 -2.87 -8.04
N PHE A 60 2.99 -2.58 -9.28
CA PHE A 60 2.07 -3.44 -10.01
C PHE A 60 2.68 -4.80 -10.32
N GLU A 61 3.98 -4.86 -10.66
CA GLU A 61 4.70 -6.12 -10.83
C GLU A 61 4.77 -6.92 -9.53
N ASP A 62 5.13 -6.28 -8.41
CA ASP A 62 5.20 -6.91 -7.09
C ASP A 62 3.83 -7.46 -6.65
N TRP A 63 2.76 -6.71 -6.94
CA TRP A 63 1.38 -7.14 -6.69
C TRP A 63 0.98 -8.36 -7.52
N LYS A 64 1.34 -8.41 -8.80
CA LYS A 64 1.09 -9.60 -9.64
C LYS A 64 1.81 -10.83 -9.08
N HIS A 65 3.05 -10.67 -8.63
CA HIS A 65 3.81 -11.76 -8.03
C HIS A 65 3.15 -12.27 -6.74
N ARG A 66 2.67 -11.36 -5.88
CA ARG A 66 1.93 -11.73 -4.66
C ARG A 66 0.59 -12.37 -4.96
N TRP A 67 -0.14 -11.89 -5.97
CA TRP A 67 -1.36 -12.54 -6.43
C TRP A 67 -1.08 -14.00 -6.80
N ALA A 68 -0.03 -14.25 -7.59
CA ALA A 68 0.35 -15.61 -7.97
C ALA A 68 0.62 -16.49 -6.75
N LYS A 69 1.36 -15.98 -5.75
CA LYS A 69 1.58 -16.68 -4.47
C LYS A 69 0.28 -16.98 -3.72
N CYS A 70 -0.67 -16.05 -3.69
CA CYS A 70 -1.98 -16.24 -3.07
C CYS A 70 -2.78 -17.36 -3.74
N VAL A 71 -2.74 -17.43 -5.08
CA VAL A 71 -3.35 -18.52 -5.83
C VAL A 71 -2.69 -19.86 -5.49
N THR A 72 -1.35 -19.92 -5.48
CA THR A 72 -0.61 -21.14 -5.08
C THR A 72 -0.90 -21.57 -3.64
N ALA A 73 -1.06 -20.61 -2.73
CA ALA A 73 -1.41 -20.86 -1.33
C ALA A 73 -2.90 -21.20 -1.13
N ASN A 74 -3.69 -21.31 -2.20
CA ASN A 74 -5.14 -21.52 -2.14
C ASN A 74 -5.87 -20.53 -1.22
N GLY A 75 -5.41 -19.27 -1.23
CA GLY A 75 -5.96 -18.21 -0.38
C GLY A 75 -5.48 -18.22 1.08
N ALA A 76 -4.55 -19.10 1.47
CA ALA A 76 -3.90 -18.99 2.78
C ALA A 76 -3.05 -17.72 2.86
N TYR A 77 -3.03 -17.10 4.04
CA TYR A 77 -2.19 -15.93 4.31
C TYR A 77 -0.71 -16.32 4.33
N PHE A 78 0.13 -15.49 3.73
CA PHE A 78 1.59 -15.65 3.74
C PHE A 78 2.22 -14.26 3.95
N GLU A 79 3.17 -14.17 4.85
CA GLU A 79 4.08 -13.02 4.98
C GLU A 79 5.34 -13.29 4.17
N GLY A 80 6.02 -12.23 3.71
CA GLY A 80 7.24 -12.38 2.91
C GLY A 80 8.37 -13.05 3.70
N ASP A 81 9.01 -14.05 3.09
CA ASP A 81 10.41 -14.43 3.35
C ASP A 81 11.36 -13.26 3.05
#